data_AF-A0A7S4NHI3-F1
#
_entry.id   AF-A0A7S4NHI3-F1
#
_cell.length_a   1.000
_cell.length_b   1.000
_cell.length_c   1.000
_cell.angle_alpha   90.00
_cell.angle_beta   90.00
_cell.angle_gamma   90.00
#
_symmetry.space_group_name_H-M   'P 1'
#
loop_
_entity.id
_entity.type
_entity.pdbx_description
1 polymer ?
#
loop_
_entity_poly.entity_id
_entity_poly.type
_entity_poly.pdbx_seq_one_letter_code
_entity_poly.pdbx_strand_id
1 'polypeptide(L)'
;MWTTTKLIDNCHMNGNKRFKVSEQVQKKAEKKYRAKGYFISTLGSSLGGYLAEEYGQDGDEVISVSKPTTPGDLLTGRKKGKDQYDIRSTRDPIAVLQNFQKGEHDIVLPSKSWNPYTEHIGDLVSGRLLPEDRVIGKEMTGQG
;
A
#
# COMPACT_ATOMS: atom_id res chain seq x y z
N MET A 1 9.47 -17.60 27.26
CA MET A 1 8.15 -16.94 27.36
C MET A 1 7.70 -16.68 25.94
N TRP A 2 6.77 -17.47 25.43
CA TRP A 2 6.31 -17.40 24.05
C TRP A 2 5.25 -16.30 23.95
N THR A 3 5.59 -15.19 23.30
CA THR A 3 4.64 -14.11 23.05
C THR A 3 3.81 -14.50 21.84
N THR A 4 2.59 -14.99 22.10
CA THR A 4 1.60 -15.33 21.09
C THR A 4 1.39 -14.14 20.16
N THR A 5 1.75 -14.33 18.89
CA THR A 5 1.32 -13.51 17.76
C THR A 5 -0.21 -13.47 17.78
N LYS A 6 -0.78 -12.43 18.41
CA LYS A 6 -2.16 -12.04 18.13
C LYS A 6 -2.16 -11.65 16.67
N LEU A 7 -2.60 -12.61 15.85
CA LEU A 7 -3.26 -12.40 14.58
C LEU A 7 -3.87 -11.00 14.59
N ILE A 8 -3.43 -10.17 13.64
CA ILE A 8 -4.13 -8.96 13.26
C ILE A 8 -5.42 -9.46 12.60
N ASP A 9 -6.30 -10.00 13.43
CA ASP A 9 -7.69 -10.17 13.14
C ASP A 9 -8.23 -8.78 12.92
N ASN A 10 -9.14 -8.73 11.97
CA ASN A 10 -9.85 -7.60 11.40
C ASN A 10 -10.71 -6.83 12.44
N CYS A 11 -10.16 -6.56 13.63
CA CYS A 11 -10.87 -6.17 14.84
C CYS A 11 -10.19 -4.94 15.46
N HIS A 12 -10.83 -3.78 15.27
CA HIS A 12 -10.56 -2.46 15.88
C HIS A 12 -9.91 -1.34 15.05
N MET A 13 -9.97 -1.38 13.71
CA MET A 13 -9.67 -0.17 12.90
C MET A 13 -10.74 0.92 13.10
N ASN A 14 -12.01 0.54 13.31
CA ASN A 14 -13.14 1.45 13.50
C ASN A 14 -13.17 2.19 14.86
N GLY A 15 -12.29 1.85 15.81
CA GLY A 15 -12.23 2.46 17.15
C GLY A 15 -11.00 3.33 17.40
N ASN A 16 -9.96 3.21 16.58
CA ASN A 16 -8.69 3.88 16.83
C ASN A 16 -8.71 5.30 16.24
N LYS A 17 -8.59 6.31 17.10
CA LYS A 17 -8.62 7.74 16.72
C LYS A 17 -7.63 8.07 15.60
N ARG A 18 -6.48 7.38 15.54
CA ARG A 18 -5.45 7.62 14.49
C ARG A 18 -5.96 7.28 13.09
N PHE A 19 -6.64 6.13 12.95
CA PHE A 19 -7.16 5.67 11.66
C PHE A 19 -8.27 6.57 11.15
N LYS A 20 -9.18 7.01 12.04
CA LYS A 20 -10.22 7.99 11.71
C LYS A 20 -9.65 9.33 11.29
N VAL A 21 -8.57 9.78 11.93
CA VAL A 21 -7.90 11.03 11.55
C VAL A 21 -7.25 10.88 10.17
N SER A 22 -6.55 9.78 9.91
CA SER A 22 -5.96 9.50 8.59
C SER A 22 -7.03 9.48 7.48
N GLU A 23 -8.14 8.76 7.69
CA GLU A 23 -9.27 8.72 6.75
C GLU A 23 -9.85 10.12 6.50
N GLN A 24 -10.09 10.90 7.56
CA GLN A 24 -10.63 12.25 7.42
C GLN A 24 -9.68 13.19 6.68
N VAL A 25 -8.38 13.09 6.93
CA VAL A 25 -7.37 13.92 6.25
C VAL A 25 -7.31 13.53 4.78
N GLN A 26 -7.26 12.23 4.46
CA GLN A 26 -7.24 11.72 3.10
C GLN A 26 -8.46 12.19 2.31
N LYS A 27 -9.68 11.94 2.81
CA LYS A 27 -10.92 12.35 2.16
C LYS A 27 -11.04 13.86 1.98
N LYS A 28 -10.53 14.65 2.94
CA LYS A 28 -10.48 16.12 2.82
C LYS A 28 -9.50 16.56 1.74
N ALA A 29 -8.35 15.92 1.64
CA ALA A 29 -7.35 16.22 0.61
C ALA A 29 -7.91 15.88 -0.78
N GLU A 30 -8.45 14.67 -0.95
CA GLU A 30 -9.09 14.21 -2.19
C GLU A 30 -10.18 15.17 -2.64
N LYS A 31 -11.13 15.46 -1.75
CA LYS A 31 -12.22 16.40 -2.06
C LYS A 31 -11.70 17.79 -2.44
N LYS A 32 -10.71 18.32 -1.72
CA LYS A 32 -10.21 19.68 -1.93
C LYS A 32 -9.41 19.83 -3.21
N TYR A 33 -8.51 18.89 -3.48
CA TYR A 33 -7.56 19.01 -4.60
C TYR A 33 -8.15 18.46 -5.90
N ARG A 34 -9.02 17.46 -5.85
CA ARG A 34 -9.74 16.96 -7.03
C ARG A 34 -10.72 18.00 -7.57
N ALA A 35 -11.40 18.73 -6.69
CA ALA A 35 -12.26 19.86 -7.09
C ALA A 35 -11.50 20.99 -7.80
N LYS A 36 -10.17 21.00 -7.71
CA LYS A 36 -9.28 21.94 -8.40
C LYS A 36 -8.60 21.33 -9.64
N GLY A 37 -8.92 20.08 -9.98
CA GLY A 37 -8.34 19.37 -11.12
C GLY A 37 -6.91 18.84 -10.88
N TYR A 38 -6.44 18.74 -9.63
CA TYR A 38 -5.14 18.14 -9.34
C TYR A 38 -5.24 16.61 -9.35
N PHE A 39 -4.16 15.98 -9.85
CA PHE A 39 -3.93 14.55 -9.74
C PHE A 39 -3.51 14.19 -8.30
N ILE A 40 -4.06 13.10 -7.77
CA ILE A 40 -3.87 12.69 -6.37
C ILE A 40 -3.34 11.25 -6.30
N SER A 41 -2.05 11.11 -6.00
CA SER A 41 -1.43 9.84 -5.63
C SER A 41 -1.43 9.65 -4.12
N THR A 42 -1.86 8.48 -3.65
CA THR A 42 -1.79 8.09 -2.25
C THR A 42 -0.70 7.05 -2.05
N LEU A 43 0.30 7.38 -1.25
CA LEU A 43 1.48 6.53 -1.02
C LEU A 43 1.52 6.01 0.41
N GLY A 44 1.94 4.77 0.59
CA GLY A 44 2.12 4.22 1.93
C GLY A 44 3.00 2.97 1.98
N SER A 45 3.73 2.81 3.08
CA SER A 45 4.53 1.61 3.35
C SER A 45 4.04 0.82 4.55
N SER A 46 4.15 -0.51 4.49
CA SER A 46 3.75 -1.43 5.56
C SER A 46 2.30 -1.14 5.97
N LEU A 47 2.04 -0.84 7.25
CA LEU A 47 0.71 -0.41 7.71
C LEU A 47 0.17 0.82 6.93
N GLY A 48 1.04 1.77 6.57
CA GLY A 48 0.66 2.90 5.74
C GLY A 48 0.21 2.49 4.34
N GLY A 49 0.77 1.43 3.77
CA GLY A 49 0.33 0.86 2.50
C GLY A 49 -1.06 0.26 2.58
N TYR A 50 -1.39 -0.37 3.69
CA TYR A 50 -2.75 -0.86 3.95
C TYR A 50 -3.73 0.32 4.04
N LEU A 51 -3.34 1.40 4.72
CA LEU A 51 -4.16 2.60 4.84
C LEU A 51 -4.34 3.35 3.52
N ALA A 52 -3.29 3.37 2.68
CA ALA A 52 -3.36 3.93 1.34
C ALA A 52 -4.36 3.14 0.47
N GLU A 53 -4.36 1.81 0.56
CA GLU A 53 -5.38 0.97 -0.09
C GLU A 53 -6.78 1.19 0.51
N GLU A 54 -6.92 1.35 1.82
CA GLU A 54 -8.23 1.51 2.46
C GLU A 54 -8.87 2.87 2.15
N TYR A 55 -8.07 3.94 2.15
CA TYR A 55 -8.60 5.31 2.15
C TYR A 55 -8.26 6.10 0.88
N GLY A 56 -7.28 5.68 0.08
CA GLY A 56 -6.81 6.39 -1.11
C GLY A 56 -7.54 6.05 -2.41
N GLN A 57 -8.57 5.19 -2.37
CA GLN A 57 -9.26 4.69 -3.56
C GLN A 57 -10.11 5.75 -4.27
N ASP A 58 -10.47 6.83 -3.58
CA ASP A 58 -11.15 7.99 -4.16
C ASP A 58 -10.18 8.97 -4.84
N GLY A 59 -8.86 8.69 -4.79
CA GLY A 59 -7.82 9.38 -5.55
C GLY A 59 -7.74 8.93 -7.01
N ASP A 60 -6.62 9.24 -7.66
CA ASP A 60 -6.33 8.81 -9.03
C ASP A 60 -5.37 7.62 -9.09
N GLU A 61 -4.61 7.42 -8.01
CA GLU A 61 -3.60 6.38 -7.89
C GLU A 61 -3.32 6.03 -6.42
N VAL A 62 -3.06 4.74 -6.18
CA VAL A 62 -2.54 4.24 -4.90
C VAL A 62 -1.23 3.52 -5.13
N ILE A 63 -0.19 3.87 -4.40
CA ILE A 63 1.11 3.17 -4.43
C ILE A 63 1.39 2.63 -3.04
N SER A 64 1.40 1.31 -2.91
CA SER A 64 1.70 0.63 -1.66
C SER A 64 3.07 -0.05 -1.71
N VAL A 65 3.82 0.03 -0.62
CA VAL A 65 5.14 -0.62 -0.48
C VAL A 65 5.11 -1.59 0.69
N SER A 66 5.40 -2.87 0.46
CA SER A 66 5.45 -3.90 1.51
C SER A 66 4.18 -3.96 2.35
N LYS A 67 3.02 -3.78 1.69
CA LYS A 67 1.71 -3.74 2.34
C LYS A 67 1.36 -5.11 2.94
N PRO A 68 0.86 -5.17 4.18
CA PRO A 68 0.31 -6.41 4.71
C PRO A 68 -1.02 -6.73 4.02
N THR A 69 -1.16 -7.98 3.60
CA THR A 69 -2.46 -8.57 3.23
C THR A 69 -2.79 -9.64 4.28
N THR A 70 -3.99 -9.57 4.87
CA THR A 70 -4.39 -10.53 5.90
C THR A 70 -5.14 -11.72 5.27
N PRO A 71 -5.19 -12.90 5.94
CA PRO A 71 -6.05 -13.99 5.49
C PRO A 71 -7.52 -13.58 5.38
N GLY A 72 -7.99 -12.66 6.24
CA GLY A 72 -9.34 -12.10 6.17
C GLY A 72 -9.62 -11.35 4.88
N ASP A 73 -8.65 -10.58 4.37
CA ASP A 73 -8.76 -9.88 3.08
C ASP A 73 -8.94 -10.87 1.91
N LEU A 74 -8.24 -12.01 1.98
CA LEU A 74 -8.35 -13.08 0.97
C LEU A 74 -9.70 -13.80 1.04
N LEU A 75 -10.15 -14.14 2.26
CA LEU A 75 -11.43 -14.82 2.50
C LEU A 75 -12.64 -13.96 2.14
N THR A 76 -12.54 -12.64 2.37
CA THR A 76 -13.57 -11.67 1.98
C THR A 76 -13.53 -11.32 0.49
N GLY A 77 -12.49 -11.77 -0.23
CA GLY A 77 -12.31 -11.47 -1.64
C GLY A 77 -12.02 -10.00 -1.92
N ARG A 78 -11.44 -9.28 -0.95
CA ARG A 78 -11.04 -7.87 -1.09
C ARG A 78 -10.13 -7.72 -2.30
N LYS A 79 -10.54 -6.87 -3.24
CA LYS A 79 -9.79 -6.60 -4.47
C LYS A 79 -8.99 -5.33 -4.31
N LYS A 80 -7.83 -5.29 -4.97
CA LYS A 80 -7.05 -4.05 -5.13
C LYS A 80 -7.82 -3.06 -6.00
N GLY A 81 -7.53 -1.78 -5.82
CA GLY A 81 -7.99 -0.74 -6.73
C GLY A 81 -7.49 -0.98 -8.16
N LYS A 82 -8.22 -0.46 -9.15
CA LYS A 82 -7.80 -0.55 -10.57
C LYS A 82 -6.51 0.22 -10.86
N ASP A 83 -6.29 1.35 -10.18
CA ASP A 83 -5.14 2.23 -10.35
C ASP A 83 -4.21 2.09 -9.11
N GLN A 84 -4.05 0.87 -8.61
CA GLN A 84 -3.22 0.57 -7.44
C GLN A 84 -1.98 -0.23 -7.83
N TYR A 85 -0.81 0.28 -7.44
CA TYR A 85 0.49 -0.34 -7.63
C TYR A 85 1.03 -0.85 -6.31
N ASP A 86 1.32 -2.14 -6.27
CA ASP A 86 1.78 -2.81 -5.07
C ASP A 86 3.22 -3.26 -5.25
N ILE A 87 4.14 -2.68 -4.47
CA ILE A 87 5.58 -2.90 -4.58
C ILE A 87 6.04 -3.73 -3.39
N ARG A 88 6.74 -4.84 -3.64
CA ARG A 88 7.25 -5.70 -2.56
C ARG A 88 8.52 -6.42 -2.97
N SER A 89 9.28 -6.92 -2.00
CA SER A 89 10.39 -7.83 -2.27
C SER A 89 9.92 -9.29 -2.28
N THR A 90 10.66 -10.16 -2.98
CA THR A 90 10.36 -11.61 -3.06
C THR A 90 10.35 -12.32 -1.70
N ARG A 91 11.09 -11.81 -0.71
CA ARG A 91 11.26 -12.43 0.62
C ARG A 91 10.72 -11.56 1.75
N ASP A 92 9.85 -10.59 1.44
CA ASP A 92 9.12 -9.87 2.49
C ASP A 92 8.06 -10.80 3.10
N PRO A 93 8.22 -11.23 4.37
CA PRO A 93 7.27 -12.14 5.01
C PRO A 93 5.90 -11.51 5.26
N ILE A 94 5.81 -10.17 5.32
CA ILE A 94 4.57 -9.44 5.62
C ILE A 94 3.69 -9.31 4.37
N ALA A 95 4.32 -9.23 3.19
CA ALA A 95 3.64 -9.10 1.90
C ALA A 95 3.39 -10.45 1.19
N VAL A 96 3.72 -11.61 1.79
CA VAL A 96 3.58 -12.93 1.14
C VAL A 96 2.15 -13.19 0.66
N LEU A 97 1.17 -12.78 1.45
CA LEU A 97 -0.24 -13.00 1.13
C LEU A 97 -0.78 -12.05 0.05
N GLN A 98 -0.03 -11.00 -0.29
CA GLN A 98 -0.43 -10.00 -1.28
C GLN A 98 -0.51 -10.58 -2.70
N ASN A 99 0.26 -11.63 -2.99
CA ASN A 99 0.26 -12.35 -4.28
C ASN A 99 -1.08 -13.02 -4.56
N PHE A 100 -1.82 -13.35 -3.50
CA PHE A 100 -3.12 -14.02 -3.60
C PHE A 100 -4.28 -13.02 -3.61
N GLN A 101 -4.02 -11.74 -3.36
CA GLN A 101 -5.03 -10.70 -3.45
C GLN A 101 -5.31 -10.38 -4.92
N LYS A 102 -6.58 -10.45 -5.31
CA LYS A 102 -7.00 -10.18 -6.69
C LYS A 102 -6.81 -8.71 -7.04
N GLY A 103 -6.17 -8.44 -8.18
CA GLY A 103 -5.94 -7.09 -8.68
C GLY A 103 -4.85 -7.06 -9.73
N GLU A 104 -4.63 -5.89 -10.32
CA GLU A 104 -3.59 -5.64 -11.30
C GLU A 104 -2.35 -5.02 -10.62
N HIS A 105 -1.23 -4.92 -11.35
CA HIS A 105 -0.02 -4.19 -10.95
C HIS A 105 0.69 -4.61 -9.63
N ASP A 106 0.96 -5.91 -9.45
CA ASP A 106 1.89 -6.42 -8.43
C ASP A 106 3.35 -6.38 -8.93
N ILE A 107 4.18 -5.55 -8.32
CA ILE A 107 5.57 -5.30 -8.70
C ILE A 107 6.49 -5.96 -7.68
N VAL A 108 7.14 -7.02 -8.13
CA VAL A 108 7.98 -7.87 -7.29
C VAL A 108 9.44 -7.59 -7.57
N LEU A 109 10.17 -7.11 -6.57
CA LEU A 109 11.59 -6.86 -6.63
C LEU A 109 12.38 -8.05 -6.06
N PRO A 110 13.49 -8.46 -6.68
CA PRO A 110 14.33 -9.53 -6.13
C PRO A 110 14.92 -9.10 -4.79
N SER A 111 14.92 -10.00 -3.82
CA SER A 111 15.51 -9.75 -2.51
C SER A 111 17.03 -9.72 -2.58
N LYS A 112 17.66 -8.76 -1.89
CA LYS A 112 19.13 -8.63 -1.81
C LYS A 112 19.70 -9.29 -0.55
N SER A 113 18.87 -9.57 0.43
CA SER A 113 19.25 -10.17 1.71
C SER A 113 18.42 -11.41 2.02
N TRP A 114 18.92 -12.19 2.97
CA TRP A 114 18.20 -13.26 3.65
C TRP A 114 17.52 -12.76 4.93
N ASN A 115 17.81 -11.52 5.36
CA ASN A 115 17.21 -10.95 6.56
C ASN A 115 15.79 -10.44 6.27
N PRO A 116 14.74 -11.03 6.87
CA PRO A 116 13.35 -10.63 6.64
C PRO A 116 13.05 -9.19 7.09
N TYR A 117 13.71 -8.69 8.14
CA TYR A 117 13.55 -7.31 8.59
C TYR A 117 14.10 -6.33 7.55
N THR A 118 15.27 -6.65 6.98
CA THR A 118 15.87 -5.85 5.91
C THR A 118 15.00 -5.87 4.65
N GLU A 119 14.40 -7.00 4.29
CA GLU A 119 13.56 -7.09 3.10
C GLU A 119 12.16 -6.49 3.27
N HIS A 120 11.68 -6.28 4.51
CA HIS A 120 10.42 -5.60 4.84
C HIS A 120 10.57 -4.09 5.05
N ILE A 121 11.60 -3.66 5.79
CA ILE A 121 11.80 -2.25 6.22
C ILE A 121 12.94 -1.58 5.46
N GLY A 122 14.01 -2.32 5.19
CA GLY A 122 15.25 -1.82 4.60
C GLY A 122 15.17 -1.73 3.08
N ASP A 123 15.62 -0.61 2.53
CA ASP A 123 15.84 -0.35 1.11
C ASP A 123 14.63 -0.28 0.16
N LEU A 124 13.49 -0.94 0.39
CA LEU A 124 12.33 -0.79 -0.52
C LEU A 124 11.74 0.63 -0.47
N VAL A 125 11.69 1.23 0.73
CA VAL A 125 11.10 2.56 0.98
C VAL A 125 12.13 3.68 0.81
N SER A 126 13.43 3.38 0.92
CA SER A 126 14.47 4.42 1.10
C SER A 126 15.57 4.44 0.03
N GLY A 127 15.60 3.52 -0.95
CA GLY A 127 16.70 3.54 -1.93
C GLY A 127 16.68 2.54 -3.08
N ARG A 128 15.77 1.56 -3.12
CA ARG A 128 15.49 0.77 -4.32
C ARG A 128 14.53 1.58 -5.18
N LEU A 129 15.09 2.54 -5.91
CA LEU A 129 14.42 3.04 -7.10
C LEU A 129 14.05 1.82 -7.93
N LEU A 130 12.78 1.78 -8.35
CA LEU A 130 12.43 0.97 -9.50
C LEU A 130 13.47 1.28 -10.59
N PRO A 131 13.89 0.29 -11.41
CA PRO A 131 14.84 0.59 -12.47
C PRO A 131 14.32 1.78 -13.29
N GLU A 132 15.19 2.65 -13.78
CA GLU A 132 14.81 3.98 -14.33
C GLU A 132 13.75 3.90 -15.46
N ASP A 133 13.62 2.73 -16.10
CA ASP A 133 12.59 2.36 -17.08
C ASP A 133 11.21 2.06 -16.47
N ARG A 134 11.08 2.05 -15.14
CA ARG A 134 9.88 1.73 -14.37
C ARG A 134 9.54 2.88 -13.41
N VAL A 135 9.19 4.03 -13.97
CA VAL A 135 8.51 5.08 -13.20
C VAL A 135 7.09 4.59 -12.88
N ILE A 136 6.74 4.53 -11.60
CA ILE A 136 5.36 4.33 -11.15
C ILE A 136 4.79 5.69 -10.81
N GLY A 137 3.56 5.93 -11.27
CA GLY A 137 2.96 7.26 -11.32
C GLY A 137 2.42 7.49 -12.73
N LYS A 138 1.13 7.86 -12.85
CA LYS A 138 0.67 8.38 -14.14
C LYS A 138 1.39 9.71 -14.41
N GLU A 139 2.03 9.80 -15.56
CA GLU A 139 2.63 11.04 -16.03
C GLU A 139 1.53 12.12 -16.15
N MET A 140 1.74 13.29 -15.55
CA MET A 140 0.82 14.41 -15.75
C MET A 140 0.97 14.90 -17.19
N THR A 141 0.14 14.38 -18.11
CA THR A 141 -0.05 15.04 -19.40
C THR A 141 -0.82 16.33 -19.15
N GLY A 142 -0.09 17.42 -18.94
CA GLY A 142 -0.68 18.76 -18.94
C GLY A 142 -1.30 19.01 -20.31
N GLN A 143 -2.62 18.88 -20.40
CA GLN A 143 -3.36 19.46 -21.52
C GLN A 143 -3.52 20.95 -21.19
N GLY A 144 -2.72 21.77 -21.88
CA GLY A 144 -3.00 23.19 -22.07
C GLY A 144 -4.14 23.42 -23.04
#